data_AF-A0A4S8QK14-F1
#
_entry.id   AF-A0A4S8QK14-F1
#
_cell.length_a   1.000
_cell.length_b   1.000
_cell.length_c   1.000
_cell.angle_alpha   90.00
_cell.angle_beta   90.00
_cell.angle_gamma   90.00
#
_symmetry.space_group_name_H-M   'P 1'
#
loop_
_entity.id
_entity.type
_entity.pdbx_description
1 polymer ?
#
loop_
_entity_poly.entity_id
_entity_poly.type
_entity_poly.pdbx_seq_one_letter_code
_entity_poly.pdbx_strand_id
1 'polypeptide(L)' 'MLLTPEETSEVLKVATQTLANWRSQGKGPSWVKLGARRCRYRRSELERFITSMTVTAR' A
#
# COMPACT_ATOMS: atom_id res chain seq x y z
N MET A 1 -2.19 -6.95 11.96
CA MET A 1 -1.34 -7.74 11.04
C MET A 1 -0.56 -6.80 10.11
N LEU A 2 0.71 -7.10 9.83
CA LEU A 2 1.57 -6.34 8.91
C LEU A 2 1.84 -7.18 7.67
N LEU A 3 1.48 -6.65 6.50
CA LEU A 3 1.65 -7.27 5.19
C LEU A 3 2.98 -6.89 4.56
N THR A 4 3.59 -7.79 3.81
CA THR A 4 4.74 -7.50 2.96
C THR A 4 4.32 -6.72 1.70
N PRO A 5 5.27 -6.14 0.94
CA PRO A 5 4.97 -5.55 -0.35
C PRO A 5 4.34 -6.55 -1.32
N GLU A 6 4.75 -7.82 -1.27
CA GLU A 6 4.22 -8.90 -2.11
C GLU A 6 2.75 -9.18 -1.77
N GLU A 7 2.43 -9.41 -0.49
CA GLU A 7 1.05 -9.61 -0.05
C GLU A 7 0.17 -8.37 -0.35
N THR A 8 0.72 -7.16 -0.17
CA THR A 8 0.02 -5.90 -0.49
C THR A 8 -0.26 -5.78 -2.00
N SER A 9 0.67 -6.25 -2.83
CA SER A 9 0.54 -6.25 -4.28
C SER A 9 -0.59 -7.18 -4.74
N GLU A 10 -0.75 -8.32 -4.07
CA GLU A 10 -1.82 -9.27 -4.35
C GLU A 10 -3.19 -8.74 -3.94
N VAL A 11 -3.26 -8.00 -2.82
CA VAL A 11 -4.48 -7.36 -2.33
C VAL A 11 -4.94 -6.25 -3.27
N LEU A 12 -4.03 -5.35 -3.67
CA LEU A 12 -4.35 -4.19 -4.51
C LEU A 12 -4.33 -4.49 -6.01
N LYS A 13 -3.90 -5.70 -6.40
CA LYS A 13 -3.72 -6.12 -7.80
C LYS A 13 -2.85 -5.16 -8.62
N VAL A 14 -1.74 -4.72 -8.02
CA VAL A 14 -0.71 -3.89 -8.67
C VAL A 14 0.64 -4.57 -8.58
N ALA A 15 1.61 -4.21 -9.43
CA ALA A 15 2.97 -4.73 -9.29
C ALA A 15 3.65 -4.22 -8.00
N THR A 16 4.52 -5.03 -7.39
CA THR A 16 5.35 -4.62 -6.24
C THR A 16 6.22 -3.39 -6.55
N GLN A 17 6.68 -3.26 -7.80
CA GLN A 17 7.39 -2.08 -8.30
C GLN A 17 6.52 -0.81 -8.25
N THR A 18 5.22 -0.91 -8.56
CA THR A 18 4.28 0.21 -8.43
C THR A 18 4.21 0.68 -6.99
N LEU A 19 4.15 -0.25 -6.02
CA LEU A 19 4.19 0.10 -4.60
C LEU A 19 5.52 0.79 -4.21
N ALA A 20 6.66 0.35 -4.77
CA ALA A 20 7.94 1.00 -4.53
C ALA A 20 7.98 2.44 -5.07
N ASN A 21 7.49 2.64 -6.29
CA ASN A 21 7.40 3.96 -6.91
C ASN A 21 6.44 4.87 -6.14
N TRP A 22 5.31 4.35 -5.65
CA TRP A 22 4.41 5.13 -4.80
C TRP A 22 5.10 5.58 -3.51
N ARG A 23 5.83 4.69 -2.82
CA ARG A 23 6.58 5.06 -1.61
C ARG A 23 7.60 6.15 -1.88
N SER A 24 8.34 6.10 -2.99
CA SER A 24 9.33 7.13 -3.33
C SER A 24 8.68 8.46 -3.73
N GLN A 25 7.48 8.42 -4.31
CA GLN A 25 6.71 9.59 -4.71
C GLN A 25 5.83 10.16 -3.58
N GLY A 26 5.82 9.55 -2.39
CA GLY A 26 4.92 9.95 -1.30
C GLY A 26 3.43 9.68 -1.56
N LYS A 27 3.13 8.70 -2.44
CA LYS A 27 1.78 8.29 -2.81
C LYS A 27 1.45 6.89 -2.25
N GLY A 28 0.19 6.49 -2.41
CA GLY A 28 -0.27 5.14 -2.10
C GLY A 28 -0.64 4.95 -0.62
N PRO A 29 -0.90 3.70 -0.21
CA PRO A 29 -1.24 3.38 1.18
C PRO A 29 -0.07 3.66 2.11
N SER A 30 -0.38 4.08 3.33
CA SER A 30 0.62 4.29 4.37
C SER A 30 1.36 2.98 4.69
N TRP A 31 2.67 3.11 4.94
CA TRP A 31 3.56 1.97 5.15
C TRP A 31 4.43 2.19 6.38
N VAL A 32 4.86 1.10 6.98
CA VAL A 32 5.77 1.04 8.11
C VAL A 32 7.17 0.73 7.59
N LYS A 33 8.12 1.62 7.88
CA LYS A 33 9.54 1.41 7.61
C LYS A 33 10.14 0.53 8.71
N LEU A 34 10.56 -0.68 8.35
CA LEU A 34 11.26 -1.61 9.24
C LEU A 34 12.75 -1.67 8.88
N GLY A 35 13.51 -0.73 9.41
CA GLY A 35 14.93 -0.58 9.08
C GLY A 35 15.19 -0.06 7.67
N ALA A 36 16.38 -0.33 7.14
CA ALA A 36 16.83 0.30 5.91
C ALA A 36 16.13 -0.21 4.63
N ARG A 37 15.76 -1.50 4.58
CA ARG A 37 15.30 -2.16 3.34
C ARG A 37 13.94 -2.84 3.43
N ARG A 38 13.33 -2.98 4.62
CA ARG A 38 12.04 -3.67 4.76
C ARG A 38 10.92 -2.65 4.91
N CYS A 39 9.90 -2.81 4.09
CA CYS A 39 8.64 -2.07 4.18
C CYS A 39 7.53 -3.05 4.54
N ARG A 40 6.58 -2.60 5.35
CA ARG A 40 5.36 -3.36 5.66
C ARG A 40 4.14 -2.46 5.56
N TYR A 41 2.98 -3.05 5.38
CA TYR A 41 1.72 -2.33 5.30
C TYR A 41 0.75 -2.85 6.35
N ARG A 42 0.09 -1.96 7.08
CA ARG A 42 -1.00 -2.38 7.96
C ARG A 42 -2.24 -2.59 7.13
N ARG A 43 -2.93 -3.72 7.32
CA ARG A 43 -4.19 -4.01 6.61
C ARG A 43 -5.19 -2.84 6.66
N SER A 44 -5.36 -2.22 7.84
CA SER A 44 -6.24 -1.07 8.04
C SER A 44 -5.85 0.17 7.21
N GLU A 45 -4.56 0.37 6.90
CA GLU A 45 -4.11 1.47 6.04
C GLU A 45 -4.43 1.19 4.57
N LEU A 46 -4.33 -0.06 4.12
CA LEU A 46 -4.77 -0.43 2.78
C LEU A 46 -6.27 -0.19 2.64
N GLU A 47 -7.07 -0.63 3.62
CA GLU A 47 -8.53 -0.43 3.62
C GLU A 47 -8.88 1.06 3.55
N ARG A 48 -8.25 1.91 4.39
CA ARG A 48 -8.40 3.37 4.31
C ARG A 48 -8.05 3.93 2.95
N PHE A 49 -6.95 3.48 2.36
CA PHE A 49 -6.52 3.91 1.05
C PHE A 49 -7.55 3.57 -0.03
N ILE A 50 -8.06 2.33 -0.03
CA ILE A 50 -9.12 1.88 -0.94
C ILE A 50 -10.38 2.74 -0.77
N THR A 51 -10.81 2.96 0.47
CA THR A 51 -11.96 3.82 0.77
C THR A 51 -11.74 5.25 0.25
N SER A 52 -10.54 5.81 0.42
CA SER A 52 -10.22 7.17 -0.05
C SER A 52 -10.23 7.30 -1.58
N MET A 53 -10.06 6.21 -2.32
CA MET A 53 -10.11 6.17 -3.79
C MET A 53 -11.48 5.73 -4.32
N THR A 54 -12.43 5.38 -3.46
CA THR A 54 -13.76 4.95 -3.89
C THR A 54 -14.57 6.17 -4.30
N VAL A 55 -14.87 6.28 -5.59
CA VAL A 55 -15.76 7.31 -6.14
C VAL A 55 -17.15 6.69 -6.31
N THR A 56 -18.15 7.26 -5.64
CA THR A 56 -19.55 6.84 -5.86
C THR A 56 -20.08 7.50 -7.13
N ALA A 57 -20.43 6.68 -8.11
CA ALA A 57 -21.14 7.15 -9.30
C ALA A 57 -22.52 7.69 -8.89
N ARG A 58 -22.91 8.85 -9.42
CA ARG A 58 -24.27 9.40 -9.29
C ARG A 58 -25.21 8.78 -10.31
#